data_AF-A0A2V3JGE2-F1
#
_entry.id   AF-A0A2V3JGE2-F1
#
_cell.length_a   1.000
_cell.length_b   1.000
_cell.length_c   1.000
_cell.angle_alpha   90.00
_cell.angle_beta   90.00
_cell.angle_gamma   90.00
#
_symmetry.space_group_name_H-M   'P 1'
#
loop_
_entity.id
_entity.type
_entity.pdbx_description
1 polymer ?
#
loop_
_entity_poly.entity_id
_entity_poly.type
_entity_poly.pdbx_seq_one_letter_code
_entity_poly.pdbx_strand_id
1 'polypeptide(L)' 'MKKEEVVHLHLLLAQLKKYCEENGGNGEFVKYNKLGITPFQVHRSKAEHKQAIFVLGTELVSVTAGNNGNFLVTNKK' A
#
# COMPACT_ATOMS: atom_id res chain seq x y z
N MET A 1 -2.00 -11.42 -15.43
CA MET A 1 -2.97 -10.90 -14.44
C MET A 1 -4.16 -10.27 -15.14
N LYS A 2 -5.39 -10.68 -14.80
CA LYS A 2 -6.67 -10.06 -15.19
C LYS A 2 -6.86 -8.71 -14.48
N LYS A 3 -7.86 -7.91 -14.88
CA LYS A 3 -8.05 -6.57 -14.27
C LYS A 3 -8.46 -6.70 -12.80
N GLU A 4 -9.35 -7.64 -12.52
CA GLU A 4 -9.89 -7.93 -11.20
C GLU A 4 -8.78 -8.33 -10.23
N GLU A 5 -7.85 -9.19 -10.67
CA GLU A 5 -6.67 -9.58 -9.89
C GLU A 5 -5.77 -8.39 -9.54
N VAL A 6 -5.60 -7.44 -10.47
CA VAL A 6 -4.82 -6.21 -10.22
C VAL A 6 -5.57 -5.29 -9.25
N VAL A 7 -6.88 -5.14 -9.37
CA VAL A 7 -7.68 -4.35 -8.43
C VAL A 7 -7.64 -4.95 -7.03
N HIS A 8 -7.78 -6.28 -6.90
CA HIS A 8 -7.70 -6.97 -5.61
C HIS A 8 -6.31 -6.86 -4.98
N LEU A 9 -5.25 -6.96 -5.77
CA LEU A 9 -3.89 -6.74 -5.26
C LEU A 9 -3.69 -5.28 -4.80
N HIS A 10 -4.24 -4.31 -5.54
CA HIS A 10 -4.21 -2.92 -5.13
C HIS A 10 -4.95 -2.73 -3.79
N LEU A 11 -6.12 -3.35 -3.62
CA LEU A 11 -6.88 -3.31 -2.38
C LEU A 11 -6.08 -3.87 -1.20
N LEU A 12 -5.44 -5.03 -1.38
CA LEU A 12 -4.63 -5.66 -0.34
C LEU A 12 -3.46 -4.75 0.10
N LEU A 13 -2.74 -4.15 -0.84
CA LEU A 13 -1.64 -3.23 -0.50
C LEU A 13 -2.14 -1.95 0.17
N ALA A 14 -3.31 -1.45 -0.22
CA ALA A 14 -3.91 -0.29 0.44
C ALA A 14 -4.32 -0.61 1.89
N GLN A 15 -4.80 -1.82 2.17
CA GLN A 15 -5.06 -2.29 3.54
C GLN A 15 -3.77 -2.40 4.35
N LEU A 16 -2.69 -2.92 3.75
CA LEU A 16 -1.40 -3.02 4.39
C LEU A 16 -0.79 -1.64 4.69
N LYS A 17 -0.90 -0.70 3.75
CA LYS A 17 -0.57 0.72 3.97
C LYS A 17 -1.30 1.26 5.21
N LYS A 18 -2.62 1.06 5.29
CA LYS A 18 -3.43 1.54 6.42
C LYS A 18 -2.94 0.94 7.73
N TYR A 19 -2.64 -0.36 7.75
CA TYR A 19 -2.07 -1.02 8.92
C TYR A 19 -0.70 -0.43 9.31
N CYS A 20 0.18 -0.13 8.35
CA CYS A 20 1.44 0.57 8.63
C CYS A 20 1.22 1.97 9.22
N GLU A 21 0.32 2.77 8.65
CA GLU A 21 -0.02 4.12 9.15
C GLU A 21 -0.55 4.08 10.59
N GLU A 22 -1.38 3.07 10.92
CA GLU A 22 -1.92 2.86 12.27
C GLU A 22 -0.85 2.39 13.29
N ASN A 23 0.24 1.76 12.82
CA ASN A 23 1.30 1.20 13.66
C ASN A 23 2.61 2.02 13.63
N GLY A 24 2.55 3.30 13.26
CA GLY A 24 3.69 4.22 13.36
C GLY A 24 4.43 4.53 12.04
N GLY A 25 3.97 4.02 10.90
CA GLY A 25 4.46 4.37 9.56
C GLY A 25 3.83 5.64 8.98
N ASN A 26 3.61 6.66 9.82
CA ASN A 26 2.85 7.83 9.42
C ASN A 26 3.70 8.75 8.51
N GLY A 27 3.22 9.03 7.29
CA GLY A 27 3.90 9.91 6.33
C GLY A 27 4.80 9.24 5.30
N GLU A 28 4.87 7.90 5.27
CA GLU A 28 5.78 7.16 4.37
C GLU A 28 5.19 6.87 2.98
N PHE A 29 3.89 7.16 2.76
CA PHE A 29 3.16 6.81 1.53
C PHE A 29 2.81 8.03 0.66
N VAL A 30 3.65 9.07 0.68
CA VAL A 30 3.38 10.35 0.00
C VAL A 30 3.32 10.19 -1.52
N LYS A 31 4.19 9.35 -2.11
CA LYS A 31 4.19 9.14 -3.58
C LYS A 31 2.93 8.45 -4.03
N TYR A 32 2.48 7.43 -3.31
CA TYR A 32 1.21 6.77 -3.59
C TYR A 32 0.03 7.76 -3.45
N ASN A 33 -0.03 8.52 -2.37
CA ASN A 33 -1.11 9.49 -2.14
C ASN A 33 -1.18 10.55 -3.25
N LYS A 34 -0.03 10.99 -3.78
CA LYS A 34 0.06 11.93 -4.92
C LYS A 34 -0.50 11.38 -6.23
N LEU A 35 -0.58 10.05 -6.40
CA LEU A 35 -1.19 9.46 -7.60
C LEU A 35 -2.70 9.70 -7.65
N GLY A 36 -3.37 9.87 -6.49
CA GLY A 36 -4.83 10.04 -6.43
C GLY A 36 -5.62 8.83 -6.96
N ILE A 37 -4.98 7.64 -7.02
CA ILE A 37 -5.58 6.40 -7.49
C ILE A 37 -5.86 5.51 -6.27
N THR A 38 -7.13 5.14 -6.06
CA THR A 38 -7.56 4.25 -4.98
C THR A 38 -8.09 2.92 -5.54
N PRO A 39 -8.06 1.82 -4.76
CA PRO A 39 -8.58 0.53 -5.23
C PRO A 39 -10.08 0.55 -5.56
N PHE A 40 -10.85 1.50 -5.00
CA PHE A 40 -12.28 1.65 -5.24
C PHE A 40 -12.63 2.26 -6.60
N GLN A 41 -11.66 2.88 -7.28
CA GLN A 41 -11.86 3.45 -8.61
C GLN A 41 -11.76 2.38 -9.70
N VAL A 42 -12.60 1.34 -9.63
CA VAL A 42 -12.55 0.14 -10.50
C VAL A 42 -12.70 0.43 -12.00
N HIS A 43 -13.21 1.61 -12.36
CA HIS A 43 -13.32 2.09 -13.74
C HIS A 43 -11.97 2.51 -14.33
N ARG A 44 -10.98 2.87 -13.50
CA ARG A 44 -9.63 3.25 -13.94
C ARG A 44 -8.95 2.12 -14.70
N SER A 45 -7.93 2.47 -15.46
CA SER A 45 -7.21 1.53 -16.32
C SER A 45 -6.40 0.54 -15.50
N LYS A 46 -6.18 -0.65 -16.06
CA LYS A 46 -5.30 -1.65 -15.48
C LYS A 46 -3.87 -1.13 -15.27
N ALA A 47 -3.39 -0.24 -16.14
CA ALA A 47 -2.07 0.37 -16.05
C ALA A 47 -1.96 1.30 -14.83
N GLU A 48 -3.00 2.12 -14.58
CA GLU A 48 -3.07 2.99 -13.39
C GLU A 48 -3.04 2.18 -12.09
N HIS A 49 -3.83 1.10 -11.99
CA HIS A 49 -3.77 0.23 -10.81
C HIS A 49 -2.41 -0.45 -10.63
N LYS A 50 -1.74 -0.86 -11.72
CA LYS A 50 -0.38 -1.42 -11.65
C LYS A 50 0.65 -0.39 -11.18
N GLN A 51 0.55 0.85 -11.65
CA GLN A 51 1.41 1.94 -11.21
C GLN A 51 1.22 2.21 -9.71
N ALA A 52 -0.02 2.25 -9.26
CA ALA A 52 -0.34 2.38 -7.84
C ALA A 52 0.26 1.26 -6.99
N ILE A 53 0.12 0.00 -7.42
CA ILE A 53 0.74 -1.17 -6.78
C ILE A 53 2.26 -1.03 -6.70
N PHE A 54 2.91 -0.62 -7.79
CA PHE A 54 4.36 -0.50 -7.84
C PHE A 54 4.88 0.57 -6.86
N VAL A 55 4.22 1.72 -6.82
CA VAL A 55 4.59 2.80 -5.89
C VAL A 55 4.32 2.39 -4.44
N LEU A 56 3.15 1.80 -4.14
CA LEU A 56 2.83 1.27 -2.81
C LEU A 56 3.86 0.25 -2.34
N GLY A 57 4.20 -0.73 -3.18
CA GLY A 57 5.17 -1.77 -2.84
C GLY A 57 6.54 -1.20 -2.52
N THR A 58 6.98 -0.19 -3.27
CA THR A 58 8.27 0.49 -3.04
C THR A 58 8.28 1.25 -1.71
N GLU A 59 7.22 2.01 -1.42
CA GLU A 59 7.09 2.74 -0.16
C GLU A 59 6.97 1.78 1.03
N LEU A 60 6.23 0.67 0.88
CA LEU A 60 6.12 -0.37 1.89
C LEU A 60 7.48 -1.02 2.22
N VAL A 61 8.29 -1.33 1.21
CA VAL A 61 9.65 -1.85 1.44
C VAL A 61 10.47 -0.82 2.23
N SER A 62 10.37 0.47 1.89
CA SER A 62 11.04 1.54 2.64
C SER A 62 10.62 1.59 4.10
N VAL A 63 9.31 1.51 4.38
CA VAL A 63 8.75 1.43 5.75
C VAL A 63 9.36 0.26 6.51
N THR A 64 9.35 -0.93 5.89
CA THR A 64 9.81 -2.17 6.56
C THR A 64 11.33 -2.26 6.72
N ALA A 65 12.10 -1.69 5.79
CA ALA A 65 13.56 -1.70 5.83
C ALA A 65 14.12 -0.61 6.76
N GLY A 66 13.41 0.51 6.91
CA GLY A 66 13.76 1.55 7.89
C GLY A 66 13.48 1.12 9.33
N ASN A 67 12.44 0.30 9.55
CA ASN A 67 12.06 -0.22 10.87
C ASN A 67 12.62 -1.64 11.14
N ASN A 68 13.93 -1.74 11.39
CA ASN A 68 14.53 -2.97 11.93
C ASN A 68 14.04 -3.21 13.38
N GLY A 69 12.90 -3.88 13.56
CA GLY A 69 12.64 -4.67 14.78
C GLY A 69 11.25 -4.64 15.42
N ASN A 70 10.39 -3.63 15.20
CA ASN A 70 9.23 -3.43 16.08
C ASN A 70 7.84 -3.72 15.48
N PHE A 71 7.73 -4.00 14.18
CA PHE A 71 6.42 -4.15 13.53
C PHE A 71 5.70 -5.47 13.86
N LEU A 72 6.43 -6.52 14.24
CA LEU A 72 5.85 -7.83 14.55
C LEU A 72 5.41 -7.98 16.02
N VAL A 73 5.60 -6.95 16.86
CA VAL A 73 5.33 -6.99 18.31
C VAL A 73 4.25 -5.98 18.70
N THR A 74 3.09 -6.03 18.05
CA THR A 74 1.88 -5.35 18.54
C THR A 74 0.63 -6.23 18.46
N ASN A 75 0.78 -7.52 18.78
CA ASN A 75 -0.33 -8.25 19.41
C ASN A 75 -0.22 -8.03 20.92
N LYS A 76 -0.74 -6.90 21.40
CA LYS A 76 -0.96 -6.68 22.84
C LYS A 76 -2.42 -6.28 23.08
N LYS A 77 -3.13 -7.28 23.61
CA LYS A 77 -4.50 -7.32 24.15
C LYS A 77 -5.65 -7.39 23.15
#